data_AF-A0A933ELA9-F1
#
_entry.id   AF-A0A933ELA9-F1
#
_cell.length_a   1.000
_cell.length_b   1.000
_cell.length_c   1.000
_cell.angle_alpha   90.00
_cell.angle_beta   90.00
_cell.angle_gamma   90.00
#
_symmetry.space_group_name_H-M   'P 1'
#
loop_
_entity.id
_entity.type
_entity.pdbx_description
1 polymer ?
#
loop_
_entity_poly.entity_id
_entity_poly.type
_entity_poly.pdbx_seq_one_letter_code
_entity_poly.pdbx_strand_id
1 'polypeptide(L)'
;MTPKPVNGRQRDFVIWLDKQIYNLSVHWLAAFNGAVLTYVGLPFLAPVFMKAGLTGPAKAIYTIYSPLCHQFAFRSWFLFGQKAFYEAPQFKALTGIDPYNLLDRWSAKIFVGNATMGYKVAYCERDVAIYGAIFIAGLISALARRMGVQVRPLHWLAYGLIGIGPI
;
A
#
# COMPACT_ATOMS: atom_id res chain seq x y z
N MET A 1 -10.25 25.57 43.83
CA MET A 1 -9.39 25.88 42.66
C MET A 1 -10.25 26.66 41.67
N THR A 2 -9.95 27.93 41.43
CA THR A 2 -10.67 28.73 40.42
C THR A 2 -10.16 28.38 39.01
N PRO A 3 -11.04 28.15 38.02
CA PRO A 3 -10.62 27.90 36.65
C PRO A 3 -9.79 29.08 36.13
N LYS A 4 -8.58 28.81 35.63
CA LYS A 4 -7.78 29.83 34.95
C LYS A 4 -8.54 30.30 33.70
N PRO A 5 -8.71 31.62 33.48
CA PRO A 5 -9.36 32.12 32.28
C PRO A 5 -8.58 31.71 31.03
N VAL A 6 -9.28 31.11 30.07
CA VAL A 6 -8.71 30.63 28.81
C VAL A 6 -8.48 31.84 27.90
N ASN A 7 -7.27 31.97 27.34
CA ASN A 7 -6.99 33.08 26.43
C ASN A 7 -7.72 32.88 25.08
N GLY A 8 -7.94 33.96 24.32
CA GLY A 8 -8.68 33.89 23.04
C GLY A 8 -8.09 32.89 22.04
N ARG A 9 -6.76 32.84 21.92
CA ARG A 9 -6.06 31.90 21.03
C ARG A 9 -6.24 30.44 21.43
N GLN A 10 -6.24 30.14 22.73
CA GLN A 10 -6.46 28.81 23.28
C GLN A 10 -7.89 28.35 22.98
N ARG A 11 -8.89 29.22 23.17
CA ARG A 11 -10.27 28.92 22.83
C ARG A 11 -10.43 28.64 21.34
N ASP A 12 -9.86 29.49 20.49
CA ASP A 12 -9.96 29.34 19.03
C ASP A 12 -9.27 28.05 18.55
N PHE A 13 -8.13 27.70 19.14
CA PHE A 13 -7.43 26.44 18.87
C PHE A 13 -8.24 25.20 19.27
N VAL A 14 -8.85 25.22 20.46
CA VAL A 14 -9.72 24.11 20.92
C VAL A 14 -10.92 23.94 19.99
N ILE A 15 -11.59 25.04 19.61
CA ILE A 15 -12.72 24.98 18.67
C ILE A 15 -12.28 24.45 17.30
N TRP A 16 -11.09 24.82 16.83
CA TRP A 16 -10.54 24.29 15.59
C TRP A 16 -10.30 22.79 15.68
N LEU A 17 -9.68 22.31 16.76
CA LEU A 17 -9.44 20.87 17.00
C LEU A 17 -10.74 20.08 17.06
N ASP A 18 -11.74 20.55 17.81
CA ASP A 18 -13.05 19.89 17.92
C ASP A 18 -13.72 19.72 16.56
N LYS A 19 -13.64 20.76 15.70
CA LYS A 19 -14.15 20.68 14.33
C LYS A 19 -13.39 19.65 13.48
N GLN A 20 -12.06 19.55 13.62
CA GLN A 20 -11.28 18.53 12.90
C GLN A 20 -11.61 17.11 13.39
N ILE A 21 -11.74 16.92 14.71
CA ILE A 21 -12.12 15.62 15.30
C ILE A 21 -13.51 15.21 14.83
N TYR A 22 -14.47 16.14 14.85
CA TYR A 22 -15.81 15.89 14.35
C TYR A 22 -15.81 15.51 12.86
N ASN A 23 -15.11 16.29 12.03
CA ASN A 23 -15.00 16.01 10.59
C ASN A 23 -14.37 14.64 10.32
N LEU A 24 -13.31 14.29 11.05
CA LEU A 24 -12.66 12.98 10.95
C LEU A 24 -13.62 11.86 11.41
N SER A 25 -14.39 12.08 12.46
CA SER A 25 -15.34 11.10 12.99
C SER A 25 -16.47 10.81 12.00
N VAL A 26 -16.97 11.84 11.32
CA VAL A 26 -18.03 11.69 10.31
C VAL A 26 -17.49 11.10 8.99
N HIS A 27 -16.25 11.44 8.62
CA HIS A 27 -15.64 11.02 7.35
C HIS A 27 -14.55 9.95 7.52
N TRP A 28 -14.57 9.20 8.63
CA TRP A 28 -13.49 8.26 8.97
C TRP A 28 -13.22 7.25 7.87
N LEU A 29 -14.26 6.79 7.17
CA LEU A 29 -14.13 5.81 6.08
C LEU A 29 -13.41 6.40 4.86
N ALA A 30 -13.64 7.69 4.58
CA ALA A 30 -12.91 8.39 3.52
C ALA A 30 -11.44 8.60 3.90
N ALA A 31 -11.18 8.99 5.15
CA ALA A 31 -9.82 9.13 5.68
C ALA A 31 -9.08 7.77 5.66
N PHE A 32 -9.74 6.70 6.09
CA PHE A 32 -9.21 5.34 6.07
C PHE A 32 -8.87 4.88 4.64
N ASN A 33 -9.82 5.01 3.70
CA ASN A 33 -9.57 4.66 2.30
C ASN A 33 -8.46 5.50 1.67
N GLY A 34 -8.37 6.80 2.01
CA GLY A 34 -7.28 7.67 1.56
C GLY A 34 -5.92 7.21 2.09
N ALA A 35 -5.85 6.80 3.36
CA ALA A 35 -4.63 6.27 3.95
C ALA A 35 -4.22 4.94 3.29
N VAL A 36 -5.16 4.00 3.11
CA VAL A 36 -4.88 2.71 2.46
C VAL A 36 -4.49 2.90 1.00
N LEU A 37 -5.20 3.76 0.25
CA LEU A 37 -4.87 4.08 -1.14
C LEU A 37 -3.46 4.66 -1.26
N THR A 38 -3.10 5.59 -0.38
CA THR A 38 -1.75 6.15 -0.34
C THR A 38 -0.73 5.04 -0.10
N TYR A 39 -1.02 4.17 0.87
CA TYR A 39 -0.13 3.08 1.26
C TYR A 39 0.09 2.03 0.16
N VAL A 40 -0.96 1.60 -0.54
CA VAL A 40 -0.86 0.61 -1.64
C VAL A 40 -0.50 1.23 -2.99
N GLY A 41 -0.88 2.49 -3.22
CA GLY A 41 -0.70 3.19 -4.50
C GLY A 41 0.68 3.83 -4.67
N LEU A 42 1.27 4.36 -3.59
CA LEU A 42 2.58 5.03 -3.66
C LEU A 42 3.70 4.12 -4.20
N PRO A 43 3.76 2.80 -3.87
CA PRO A 43 4.69 1.87 -4.49
C PRO A 43 4.64 1.79 -6.03
N PHE A 44 3.49 2.07 -6.64
CA PHE A 44 3.33 2.09 -8.11
C PHE A 44 3.93 3.35 -8.74
N LEU A 45 4.18 4.41 -7.97
CA LEU A 45 4.88 5.59 -8.46
C LEU A 45 6.38 5.33 -8.64
N ALA A 46 6.96 4.35 -7.94
CA ALA A 46 8.38 4.00 -8.09
C ALA A 46 8.75 3.62 -9.55
N PRO A 47 8.07 2.65 -10.21
CA PRO A 47 8.35 2.35 -11.61
C PRO A 47 7.99 3.49 -12.57
N VAL A 48 6.99 4.33 -12.26
CA VAL A 48 6.66 5.54 -13.05
C VAL A 48 7.83 6.52 -13.03
N PHE A 49 8.39 6.80 -11.85
CA PHE A 49 9.56 7.65 -11.70
C PHE A 49 10.81 7.05 -12.35
N MET A 50 11.01 5.73 -12.27
CA MET A 50 12.09 5.06 -13.00
C MET A 50 11.94 5.24 -14.51
N LYS A 51 10.72 5.08 -15.05
CA LYS A 51 10.43 5.29 -16.48
C LYS A 51 10.64 6.74 -16.92
N ALA A 52 10.33 7.69 -16.05
CA ALA A 52 10.55 9.12 -16.29
C ALA A 52 12.00 9.58 -16.06
N GLY A 53 12.92 8.69 -15.67
CA GLY A 53 14.31 9.04 -15.35
C GLY A 53 14.51 9.71 -13.98
N LEU A 54 13.45 9.83 -13.17
CA LEU A 54 13.48 10.41 -11.82
C LEU A 54 13.96 9.37 -10.79
N THR A 55 15.22 8.96 -10.89
CA THR A 55 15.74 7.85 -10.08
C THR A 55 15.81 8.16 -8.59
N GLY A 56 16.01 9.43 -8.19
CA GLY A 56 16.08 9.84 -6.78
C GLY A 56 14.75 9.58 -6.04
N PRO A 57 13.63 10.17 -6.51
CA PRO A 57 12.30 9.88 -5.96
C PRO A 57 11.95 8.39 -5.98
N ALA A 58 12.25 7.67 -7.07
CA ALA A 58 12.00 6.23 -7.14
C ALA A 58 12.73 5.44 -6.03
N LYS A 59 14.04 5.71 -5.85
CA LYS A 59 14.86 5.09 -4.81
C LYS A 59 14.35 5.40 -3.41
N ALA A 60 13.84 6.61 -3.16
CA ALA A 60 13.23 6.96 -1.88
C ALA A 60 12.03 6.06 -1.58
N ILE A 61 11.16 5.83 -2.56
CA ILE A 61 10.00 4.92 -2.40
C ILE A 61 10.45 3.48 -2.13
N TYR A 62 11.35 2.92 -2.95
CA TYR A 62 11.89 1.58 -2.72
C TYR A 62 12.49 1.43 -1.32
N THR A 63 13.21 2.45 -0.85
CA THR A 63 13.86 2.47 0.47
C THR A 63 12.84 2.48 1.60
N ILE A 64 11.86 3.39 1.56
CA ILE A 64 10.82 3.53 2.59
C ILE A 64 10.01 2.23 2.72
N TYR A 65 9.75 1.54 1.62
CA TYR A 65 8.97 0.30 1.60
C TYR A 65 9.81 -0.97 1.82
N SER A 66 11.13 -0.91 1.74
CA SER A 66 11.99 -2.09 1.89
C SER A 66 11.91 -2.79 3.26
N PRO A 67 11.63 -2.13 4.40
CA PRO A 67 11.41 -2.85 5.67
C PRO A 67 9.99 -3.45 5.75
N LEU A 68 9.03 -2.89 5.01
CA LEU A 68 7.63 -3.34 5.00
C LEU A 68 7.43 -4.54 4.07
N CYS A 69 8.22 -4.61 3.01
CA CYS A 69 8.17 -5.66 2.01
C CYS A 69 9.58 -6.02 1.56
N HIS A 70 9.84 -7.31 1.35
CA HIS A 70 11.12 -7.74 0.78
C HIS A 70 11.35 -7.29 -0.67
N GLN A 71 10.28 -6.94 -1.41
CA GLN A 71 10.34 -6.44 -2.79
C GLN A 71 11.14 -7.34 -3.75
N PHE A 72 11.09 -8.66 -3.56
CA PHE A 72 11.77 -9.58 -4.47
C PHE A 72 11.22 -9.41 -5.89
N ALA A 73 12.12 -9.23 -6.86
CA ALA A 73 11.76 -8.99 -8.25
C ALA A 73 10.82 -10.09 -8.78
N PHE A 74 11.13 -11.35 -8.53
CA PHE A 74 10.33 -12.51 -8.97
C PHE A 74 8.98 -12.71 -8.25
N ARG A 75 8.57 -11.76 -7.40
CA ARG A 75 7.28 -11.74 -6.68
C ARG A 75 6.63 -10.36 -6.71
N SER A 76 7.07 -9.47 -7.59
CA SER A 76 6.60 -8.10 -7.68
C SER A 76 6.02 -7.88 -9.06
N TRP A 77 4.99 -7.03 -9.13
CA TRP A 77 4.49 -6.54 -10.41
C TRP A 77 5.54 -5.67 -11.11
N PHE A 78 5.54 -5.67 -12.43
CA PHE A 78 6.37 -4.84 -13.30
C PHE A 78 5.50 -3.95 -14.16
N LEU A 79 5.94 -2.70 -14.35
CA LEU A 79 5.34 -1.77 -15.29
C LEU A 79 6.35 -1.41 -16.39
N PHE A 80 5.83 -1.08 -17.57
CA PHE A 80 6.60 -0.64 -18.74
C PHE A 80 7.55 -1.70 -19.32
N GLY A 81 7.28 -2.98 -19.04
CA GLY A 81 8.00 -4.13 -19.58
C GLY A 81 7.12 -5.00 -20.48
N GLN A 82 7.68 -6.13 -20.93
CA GLN A 82 6.95 -7.10 -21.76
C GLN A 82 5.87 -7.87 -21.01
N LYS A 83 6.05 -8.10 -19.71
CA LYS A 83 5.10 -8.82 -18.85
C LYS A 83 4.83 -8.05 -17.57
N ALA A 84 3.66 -8.29 -16.97
CA ALA A 84 3.30 -7.71 -15.69
C ALA A 84 4.01 -8.39 -14.50
N PHE A 85 4.51 -9.62 -14.66
CA PHE A 85 5.26 -10.34 -13.63
C PHE A 85 6.19 -11.37 -14.29
N TYR A 86 7.23 -11.76 -13.56
CA TYR A 86 8.25 -12.71 -14.02
C TYR A 86 8.52 -13.73 -12.91
N GLU A 87 8.06 -14.96 -13.10
CA GLU A 87 8.30 -16.05 -12.16
C GLU A 87 9.79 -16.36 -12.01
N ALA A 88 10.17 -16.97 -10.88
CA ALA A 88 11.57 -17.23 -10.53
C ALA A 88 12.41 -17.90 -11.64
N PRO A 89 11.94 -18.94 -12.36
CA PRO A 89 12.70 -19.52 -13.48
C PRO A 89 12.92 -18.54 -14.63
N GLN A 90 11.90 -17.75 -14.98
CA GLN A 90 11.97 -16.75 -16.05
C GLN A 90 12.89 -15.58 -15.65
N PHE A 91 12.77 -15.11 -14.40
CA PHE A 91 13.64 -14.09 -13.84
C PHE A 91 15.12 -14.51 -13.89
N LYS A 92 15.43 -15.74 -13.48
CA LYS A 92 16.79 -16.30 -13.55
C LYS A 92 17.29 -16.37 -15.00
N ALA A 93 16.45 -16.84 -15.94
CA ALA A 93 16.83 -16.91 -17.35
C ALA A 93 17.15 -15.53 -17.96
N LEU A 94 16.41 -14.49 -17.57
CA LEU A 94 16.58 -13.14 -18.11
C LEU A 94 17.71 -12.32 -17.46
N THR A 95 18.03 -12.60 -16.19
CA THR A 95 18.96 -11.77 -15.40
C THR A 95 20.23 -12.51 -14.98
N GLY A 96 20.24 -13.84 -15.05
CA GLY A 96 21.29 -14.70 -14.50
C GLY A 96 21.27 -14.82 -12.98
N ILE A 97 20.39 -14.09 -12.27
CA ILE A 97 20.31 -14.08 -10.81
C ILE A 97 19.48 -15.29 -10.35
N ASP A 98 20.05 -16.17 -9.53
CA ASP A 98 19.31 -17.31 -8.99
C ASP A 98 18.55 -16.95 -7.69
N PRO A 99 17.21 -16.80 -7.71
CA PRO A 99 16.46 -16.42 -6.52
C PRO A 99 16.43 -17.50 -5.42
N TYR A 100 16.82 -18.74 -5.73
CA TYR A 100 16.87 -19.85 -4.78
C TYR A 100 18.23 -19.96 -4.08
N ASN A 101 19.27 -19.33 -4.62
CA ASN A 101 20.58 -19.26 -3.96
C ASN A 101 20.59 -18.13 -2.91
N LEU A 102 21.13 -18.40 -1.72
CA LEU A 102 21.19 -17.45 -0.61
C LEU A 102 21.96 -16.16 -0.97
N LEU A 103 23.06 -16.27 -1.72
CA LEU A 103 23.89 -15.13 -2.10
C LEU A 103 23.17 -14.22 -3.10
N ASP A 104 22.52 -14.82 -4.10
CA ASP A 104 21.82 -14.11 -5.18
C ASP A 104 20.43 -13.60 -4.77
N ARG A 105 19.88 -14.11 -3.66
CA ARG A 105 18.59 -13.65 -3.15
C ARG A 105 18.61 -12.16 -2.79
N TRP A 106 19.74 -11.65 -2.33
CA TRP A 106 19.89 -10.21 -2.09
C TRP A 106 19.91 -9.42 -3.40
N SER A 107 20.59 -9.93 -4.43
CA SER A 107 20.57 -9.38 -5.79
C SER A 107 19.15 -9.31 -6.36
N ALA A 108 18.34 -10.35 -6.14
CA ALA A 108 16.93 -10.37 -6.54
C ALA A 108 16.06 -9.34 -5.78
N LYS A 109 16.44 -8.99 -4.54
CA LYS A 109 15.79 -7.93 -3.76
C LYS A 109 16.16 -6.54 -4.27
N ILE A 110 17.41 -6.28 -4.60
CA ILE A 110 17.84 -4.94 -5.06
C ILE A 110 17.56 -4.68 -6.55
N PHE A 111 17.31 -5.73 -7.34
CA PHE A 111 17.00 -5.59 -8.75
C PHE A 111 15.75 -4.71 -8.95
N VAL A 112 15.91 -3.54 -9.56
CA VAL A 112 14.82 -2.58 -9.78
C VAL A 112 14.09 -2.84 -11.11
N GLY A 113 14.83 -3.22 -12.15
CA GLY A 113 14.27 -3.38 -13.49
C GLY A 113 15.25 -2.99 -14.59
N ASN A 114 14.82 -3.16 -15.84
CA ASN A 114 15.58 -2.79 -17.03
C ASN A 114 14.62 -2.48 -18.21
N ALA A 115 15.16 -2.15 -19.38
CA ALA A 115 14.36 -1.76 -20.54
C ALA A 115 13.43 -2.89 -21.06
N THR A 116 13.82 -4.16 -20.90
CA THR A 116 13.07 -5.33 -21.38
C THR A 116 11.96 -5.73 -20.42
N MET A 117 12.30 -5.82 -19.14
CA MET A 117 11.40 -6.27 -18.07
C MET A 117 10.54 -5.13 -17.51
N GLY A 118 10.89 -3.88 -17.83
CA GLY A 118 10.32 -2.72 -17.15
C GLY A 118 10.87 -2.59 -15.73
N TYR A 119 10.14 -1.86 -14.90
CA TYR A 119 10.52 -1.57 -13.52
C TYR A 119 9.51 -2.18 -12.56
N LYS A 120 10.01 -2.79 -11.48
CA LYS A 120 9.16 -3.41 -10.48
C LYS A 120 8.43 -2.37 -9.63
N VAL A 121 7.22 -2.68 -9.20
CA VAL A 121 6.54 -1.96 -8.13
C VAL A 121 7.33 -2.13 -6.84
N ALA A 122 7.38 -1.11 -5.96
CA ALA A 122 8.05 -1.21 -4.66
C ALA A 122 7.28 -2.08 -3.63
N TYR A 123 6.57 -3.09 -4.13
CA TYR A 123 5.71 -4.00 -3.37
C TYR A 123 5.60 -5.35 -4.06
N CYS A 124 5.42 -6.39 -3.24
CA CYS A 124 5.15 -7.72 -3.75
C CYS A 124 3.68 -7.89 -4.13
N GLU A 125 3.40 -8.88 -4.97
CA GLU A 125 2.05 -9.24 -5.43
C GLU A 125 1.11 -9.52 -4.26
N ARG A 126 1.61 -10.16 -3.19
CA ARG A 126 0.86 -10.45 -1.97
C ARG A 126 0.41 -9.17 -1.28
N ASP A 127 1.30 -8.20 -1.10
CA ASP A 127 0.97 -6.95 -0.41
C ASP A 127 -0.02 -6.14 -1.23
N VAL A 128 0.16 -6.10 -2.55
CA VAL A 128 -0.83 -5.49 -3.46
C VAL A 128 -2.20 -6.16 -3.31
N ALA A 129 -2.26 -7.49 -3.23
CA ALA A 129 -3.51 -8.23 -3.06
C ALA A 129 -4.17 -7.92 -1.70
N ILE A 130 -3.43 -7.96 -0.60
CA ILE A 130 -3.96 -7.73 0.75
C ILE A 130 -4.46 -6.29 0.89
N TYR A 131 -3.60 -5.30 0.63
CA TYR A 131 -3.96 -3.90 0.85
C TYR A 131 -4.92 -3.39 -0.24
N GLY A 132 -4.83 -3.93 -1.46
CA GLY A 132 -5.78 -3.68 -2.53
C GLY A 132 -7.18 -4.21 -2.18
N ALA A 133 -7.29 -5.42 -1.62
CA ALA A 133 -8.57 -5.96 -1.17
C ALA A 133 -9.17 -5.14 -0.02
N ILE A 134 -8.36 -4.69 0.94
CA ILE A 134 -8.81 -3.79 2.01
C ILE A 134 -9.37 -2.48 1.44
N PHE A 135 -8.67 -1.88 0.49
CA PHE A 135 -9.13 -0.66 -0.18
C PHE A 135 -10.45 -0.88 -0.93
N ILE A 136 -10.54 -1.95 -1.73
CA ILE A 136 -11.75 -2.30 -2.49
C ILE A 136 -12.93 -2.55 -1.53
N ALA A 137 -12.73 -3.31 -0.46
CA ALA A 137 -13.75 -3.54 0.55
C ALA A 137 -14.23 -2.24 1.21
N GLY A 138 -13.30 -1.31 1.47
CA GLY A 138 -13.61 0.02 1.97
C GLY A 138 -14.43 0.86 0.98
N LEU A 139 -14.15 0.77 -0.33
CA LEU A 139 -14.96 1.41 -1.37
C LEU A 139 -16.35 0.80 -1.48
N ILE A 140 -16.45 -0.53 -1.45
CA ILE A 140 -17.73 -1.26 -1.44
C ILE A 140 -18.56 -0.84 -0.21
N SER A 141 -17.95 -0.74 0.96
CA SER A 141 -18.63 -0.26 2.18
C SER A 141 -19.11 1.19 2.04
N ALA A 142 -18.29 2.06 1.44
CA ALA A 142 -18.68 3.45 1.21
C ALA A 142 -19.88 3.55 0.26
N LEU A 143 -19.89 2.75 -0.82
CA LEU A 143 -21.01 2.67 -1.76
C LEU A 143 -22.27 2.11 -1.09
N ALA A 144 -22.15 1.01 -0.34
CA ALA A 144 -23.26 0.41 0.39
C ALA A 144 -23.92 1.40 1.37
N ARG A 145 -23.12 2.16 2.13
CA ARG A 145 -23.62 3.21 3.03
C ARG A 145 -24.35 4.33 2.27
N ARG A 146 -23.81 4.77 1.12
CA ARG A 146 -24.47 5.77 0.27
C ARG A 146 -25.80 5.28 -0.31
N MET A 147 -25.92 3.97 -0.55
CA MET A 147 -27.17 3.33 -1.01
C MET A 147 -28.14 3.01 0.14
N GLY A 148 -27.85 3.41 1.39
CA GLY A 148 -28.71 3.16 2.54
C GLY A 148 -28.60 1.73 3.11
N VAL A 149 -27.65 0.92 2.65
CA VAL A 149 -27.43 -0.44 3.15
C VAL A 149 -26.66 -0.39 4.47
N GLN A 150 -27.28 -0.91 5.53
CA GLN A 150 -26.62 -1.07 6.83
C GLN A 150 -25.80 -2.35 6.86
N VAL A 151 -24.48 -2.21 6.69
CA VAL A 151 -23.54 -3.33 6.78
C VAL A 151 -23.34 -3.68 8.26
N ARG A 152 -23.97 -4.76 8.73
CA ARG A 152 -23.74 -5.28 10.09
C ARG A 152 -22.38 -6.00 10.14
N PRO A 153 -21.63 -5.90 11.24
CA PRO A 153 -20.38 -6.64 11.38
C PRO A 153 -20.65 -8.13 11.31
N LEU A 154 -19.84 -8.86 10.54
CA LEU A 154 -19.93 -10.30 10.46
C LEU A 154 -19.48 -10.90 11.80
N HIS A 155 -20.00 -12.08 12.17
CA HIS A 155 -19.51 -12.78 13.35
C HIS A 155 -18.03 -13.13 13.16
N TRP A 156 -17.20 -13.00 14.20
CA TRP A 156 -15.75 -13.20 14.12
C TRP A 156 -15.33 -14.56 13.52
N LEU A 157 -16.11 -15.61 13.76
CA LEU A 157 -15.91 -16.93 13.15
C LEU A 157 -15.94 -16.91 11.62
N ALA A 158 -16.81 -16.09 11.02
CA ALA A 158 -16.90 -15.99 9.57
C ALA A 158 -15.65 -15.30 8.99
N TYR A 159 -15.08 -14.31 9.69
CA TYR A 159 -13.78 -13.76 9.33
C TYR A 159 -12.66 -14.80 9.44
N GLY A 160 -12.69 -15.65 10.47
CA GLY A 160 -11.75 -16.77 10.62
C GLY A 160 -11.86 -17.80 9.50
N LEU A 161 -13.08 -18.26 9.17
CA LEU A 161 -13.30 -19.25 8.11
C LEU A 161 -12.92 -18.72 6.73
N ILE A 162 -13.28 -17.47 6.40
CA ILE A 162 -12.95 -16.86 5.11
C ILE A 162 -11.44 -16.57 5.00
N GLY A 163 -10.79 -16.16 6.10
CA GLY A 163 -9.37 -15.82 6.10
C GLY A 163 -8.42 -17.02 6.18
N ILE A 164 -8.80 -18.07 6.92
CA ILE A 164 -7.95 -19.25 7.16
C ILE A 164 -8.28 -20.40 6.20
N GLY A 165 -9.56 -20.58 5.84
CA GLY A 165 -10.00 -21.68 4.97
C GLY A 165 -9.28 -21.79 3.61
N PRO A 166 -8.83 -20.70 2.96
CA PRO A 166 -8.11 -20.76 1.69
C PRO A 166 -6.60 -21.07 1.79
N ILE A 167 -6.07 -21.28 3.00
CA ILE A 167 -4.64 -21.58 3.27
C ILE A 167 -4.48 -23.10 3.41
#